data_AF-A0A7W2B4K8-F1
#
_entry.id   AF-A0A7W2B4K8-F1
#
_cell.length_a   1.000
_cell.length_b   1.000
_cell.length_c   1.000
_cell.angle_alpha   90.00
_cell.angle_beta   90.00
_cell.angle_gamma   90.00
#
_symmetry.space_group_name_H-M   'P 1'
#
loop_
_entity.id
_entity.type
_entity.pdbx_description
1 polymer ?
#
loop_
_entity_poly.entity_id
_entity_poly.type
_entity_poly.pdbx_seq_one_letter_code
_entity_poly.pdbx_strand_id
1 'polypeptide(L)'
;MEIEQIIKRDYSTKPFHLDKISGAIQKAMNAVGVGTEQNAQDVAFSVYQTLLDRKKNDIEYIPTIEEVQDIVETELMESKFKEAAKAYILYRNKRTERRQSDIFEKRINLKPYEYPHLYEYVPAIRHSYWIHSEFNFTSDIQDFKSRLSDTERSAIKNTMLAISQIEVAVKSFWGDLYHRIPKPEIGSVGSTFAESEVRHADAYSHLLEILGLNSEFKELKKKPAIMKRVRYLETALKNSRSEDDREYAESILLFS
;
A
#
# COMPACT_ATOMS: atom_id res chain seq x y z
N MET A 1 -8.64 30.70 28.52
CA MET A 1 -8.55 29.92 27.26
C MET A 1 -7.72 28.70 27.54
N GLU A 2 -8.13 27.54 27.03
CA GLU A 2 -7.47 26.25 27.27
C GLU A 2 -7.32 25.47 25.97
N ILE A 3 -6.29 24.63 25.89
CA ILE A 3 -6.08 23.70 24.77
C ILE A 3 -6.73 22.38 25.17
N GLU A 4 -7.89 22.06 24.58
CA GLU A 4 -8.63 20.84 24.90
C GLU A 4 -8.17 19.64 24.07
N GLN A 5 -7.72 19.88 22.83
CA GLN A 5 -7.44 18.86 21.84
C GLN A 5 -6.06 19.04 21.19
N ILE A 6 -5.53 17.94 20.66
CA ILE A 6 -4.32 17.89 19.85
C ILE A 6 -4.55 17.02 18.62
N ILE A 7 -4.04 17.45 17.47
CA ILE A 7 -4.09 16.70 16.21
C ILE A 7 -2.89 15.74 16.16
N LYS A 8 -3.19 14.44 16.01
CA LYS A 8 -2.20 13.38 15.83
C LYS A 8 -1.64 13.37 14.40
N ARG A 9 -0.56 12.62 14.20
CA ARG A 9 0.09 12.45 12.87
C ARG A 9 -0.80 11.81 11.81
N ASP A 10 -1.80 11.05 12.24
CA ASP A 10 -2.84 10.45 11.38
C ASP A 10 -4.05 11.38 11.21
N TYR A 11 -3.91 12.67 11.53
CA TYR A 11 -4.94 13.71 11.52
C TYR A 11 -6.13 13.49 12.48
N SER A 12 -6.14 12.41 13.27
CA SER A 12 -7.15 12.21 14.31
C SER A 12 -6.93 13.15 15.50
N THR A 13 -8.01 13.59 16.17
CA THR A 13 -7.92 14.42 17.37
C THR A 13 -7.91 13.56 18.65
N LYS A 14 -7.22 14.05 19.69
CA LYS A 14 -7.19 13.44 21.02
C LYS A 14 -7.22 14.53 22.10
N PRO A 15 -7.73 14.24 23.32
CA PRO A 15 -7.58 15.16 24.45
C PRO A 15 -6.12 15.54 24.69
N PHE A 16 -5.88 16.83 24.89
CA PHE A 16 -4.58 17.38 25.22
C PHE A 16 -4.26 17.11 26.70
N HIS A 17 -3.04 16.65 26.97
CA HIS A 17 -2.56 16.39 28.33
C HIS A 17 -1.14 16.93 28.48
N LEU A 18 -0.97 17.96 29.32
CA LEU A 18 0.32 18.59 29.57
C LEU A 18 1.35 17.60 30.14
N ASP A 19 0.90 16.64 30.95
CA ASP A 19 1.75 15.59 31.55
C ASP A 19 2.47 14.73 30.51
N LYS A 20 1.92 14.62 29.29
CA LYS A 20 2.58 13.90 28.20
C LYS A 20 3.79 14.66 27.66
N ILE A 21 3.73 16.00 27.68
CA ILE A 21 4.82 16.87 27.26
C ILE A 21 5.92 16.87 28.31
N SER A 22 5.55 17.11 29.59
CA SER A 22 6.51 17.08 30.70
C SER A 22 7.20 15.72 30.81
N GLY A 23 6.45 14.62 30.69
CA GLY A 23 7.02 13.27 30.71
C GLY A 23 7.93 12.95 29.51
N ALA A 24 7.75 13.60 28.36
CA ALA A 24 8.67 13.47 27.23
C ALA A 24 9.97 14.26 27.46
N ILE A 25 9.88 15.48 28.00
CA ILE A 25 11.02 16.32 28.37
C ILE A 25 11.84 15.66 29.48
N GLN A 26 11.18 15.16 30.52
CA GLN A 26 11.82 14.47 31.64
C GLN A 26 12.64 13.25 31.18
N LYS A 27 12.14 12.50 30.18
CA LYS A 27 12.89 11.38 29.60
C LYS A 27 14.17 11.84 28.89
N ALA A 28 14.13 12.95 28.17
CA ALA A 28 15.31 13.51 27.52
C ALA A 28 16.33 14.02 28.55
N MET A 29 15.85 14.72 29.59
CA MET A 29 16.64 15.16 30.75
C MET A 29 17.34 14.00 31.47
N ASN A 30 16.58 12.95 31.81
CA ASN A 30 17.10 11.76 32.47
C ASN A 30 18.13 11.01 31.62
N ALA A 31 17.97 10.99 30.29
CA ALA A 31 18.88 10.29 29.38
C ALA A 31 20.31 10.86 29.37
N VAL A 32 20.46 12.15 29.70
CA VAL A 32 21.76 12.83 29.80
C VAL A 32 22.14 13.19 31.24
N GLY A 33 21.28 12.87 32.22
CA GLY A 33 21.52 13.17 33.63
C GLY A 33 21.45 14.66 33.98
N VAL A 34 20.69 15.47 33.23
CA VAL A 34 20.56 16.92 33.45
C VAL A 34 19.12 17.32 33.75
N GLY A 35 18.92 18.26 34.67
CA GLY A 35 17.59 18.78 35.03
C GLY A 35 16.82 17.89 36.02
N THR A 36 15.74 18.43 36.56
CA THR A 36 14.83 17.74 37.49
C THR A 36 13.43 17.59 36.90
N GLU A 37 12.57 16.83 37.56
CA GLU A 37 11.15 16.75 37.20
C GLU A 37 10.47 18.12 37.20
N GLN A 38 10.80 18.97 38.18
CA GLN A 38 10.32 20.34 38.22
C GLN A 38 10.75 21.11 36.96
N ASN A 39 12.01 20.98 36.53
CA ASN A 39 12.46 21.65 35.32
C ASN A 39 11.74 21.16 34.06
N ALA A 40 11.40 19.87 33.98
CA ALA A 40 10.61 19.34 32.88
C ALA A 40 9.17 19.90 32.87
N GLN A 41 8.57 20.10 34.06
CA GLN A 41 7.26 20.74 34.21
C GLN A 41 7.33 22.23 33.82
N ASP A 42 8.37 22.94 34.24
CA ASP A 42 8.57 24.36 33.92
C ASP A 42 8.67 24.56 32.40
N VAL A 43 9.48 23.75 31.71
CA VAL A 43 9.59 23.80 30.23
C VAL A 43 8.28 23.42 29.56
N ALA A 44 7.59 22.38 30.05
CA ALA A 44 6.27 22.02 29.51
C ALA A 44 5.25 23.15 29.66
N PHE A 45 5.30 23.89 30.78
CA PHE A 45 4.46 25.05 30.99
C PHE A 45 4.78 26.18 30.02
N SER A 46 6.05 26.47 29.72
CA SER A 46 6.44 27.43 28.68
C SER A 46 5.88 27.04 27.31
N VAL A 47 6.02 25.75 26.93
CA VAL A 47 5.41 25.21 25.69
C VAL A 47 3.91 25.46 25.68
N TYR A 48 3.22 25.20 26.79
CA TYR A 48 1.78 25.43 26.90
C TYR A 48 1.39 26.91 26.77
N GLN A 49 2.18 27.84 27.32
CA GLN A 49 1.94 29.27 27.13
C GLN A 49 2.10 29.68 25.67
N THR A 50 3.14 29.21 24.99
CA THR A 50 3.35 29.45 23.55
C THR A 50 2.17 28.94 22.70
N LEU A 51 1.59 27.79 23.05
CA LEU A 51 0.39 27.26 22.41
C LEU A 51 -0.86 28.09 22.69
N LEU A 52 -1.03 28.58 23.93
CA LEU A 52 -2.14 29.46 24.29
C LEU A 52 -2.08 30.80 23.57
N ASP A 53 -0.88 31.37 23.40
CA ASP A 53 -0.71 32.63 22.67
C ASP A 53 -1.06 32.47 21.19
N ARG A 54 -0.74 31.33 20.58
CA ARG A 54 -1.24 31.00 19.22
C ARG A 54 -2.75 30.92 19.17
N LYS A 55 -3.38 30.25 20.15
CA LYS A 55 -4.85 30.15 20.24
C LYS A 55 -5.54 31.50 20.48
N LYS A 56 -4.88 32.46 21.14
CA LYS A 56 -5.43 33.82 21.28
C LYS A 56 -5.53 34.54 19.94
N ASN A 57 -4.64 34.24 19.01
CA ASN A 57 -4.61 34.85 17.68
C ASN A 57 -5.56 34.13 16.69
N ASP A 58 -5.88 32.86 16.93
CA ASP A 58 -6.80 32.07 16.13
C ASP A 58 -7.69 31.18 17.03
N ILE A 59 -8.99 31.47 17.04
CA ILE A 59 -9.99 30.80 17.89
C ILE A 59 -10.15 29.32 17.51
N GLU A 60 -9.97 28.96 16.23
CA GLU A 60 -10.11 27.59 15.72
C GLU A 60 -8.80 26.78 15.83
N TYR A 61 -7.74 27.38 16.37
CA TYR A 61 -6.45 26.73 16.48
C TYR A 61 -6.48 25.48 17.37
N ILE A 62 -6.00 24.37 16.80
CA ILE A 62 -5.73 23.11 17.48
C ILE A 62 -4.29 22.71 17.16
N PRO A 63 -3.40 22.56 18.15
CA PRO A 63 -2.01 22.24 17.88
C PRO A 63 -1.84 20.83 17.33
N THR A 64 -0.82 20.66 16.48
CA THR A 64 -0.41 19.32 16.00
C THR A 64 0.68 18.72 16.88
N ILE A 65 0.83 17.38 16.86
CA ILE A 65 1.94 16.73 17.56
C ILE A 65 3.30 17.25 17.09
N GLU A 66 3.50 17.49 15.79
CA GLU A 66 4.79 17.98 15.28
C GLU A 66 5.07 19.40 15.77
N GLU A 67 4.07 20.27 15.74
CA GLU A 67 4.19 21.63 16.25
C GLU A 67 4.53 21.68 17.74
N VAL A 68 3.89 20.84 18.56
CA VAL A 68 4.25 20.73 19.99
C VAL A 68 5.70 20.28 20.15
N GLN A 69 6.16 19.34 19.32
CA GLN A 69 7.55 18.88 19.37
C GLN A 69 8.54 19.98 18.95
N ASP A 70 8.22 20.75 17.91
CA ASP A 70 9.06 21.87 17.45
C ASP A 70 9.20 22.96 18.52
N ILE A 71 8.10 23.27 19.23
CA ILE A 71 8.13 24.21 20.35
C ILE A 71 8.96 23.64 21.51
N VAL A 72 8.79 22.36 21.86
CA VAL A 72 9.61 21.72 22.91
C VAL A 72 11.10 21.80 22.58
N GLU A 73 11.48 21.55 21.32
CA GLU A 73 12.87 21.66 20.88
C GLU A 73 13.40 23.09 21.01
N THR A 74 12.61 24.07 20.60
CA THR A 74 12.96 25.49 20.71
C THR A 74 13.15 25.90 22.17
N GLU A 75 12.19 25.60 23.02
CA GLU A 75 12.23 25.92 24.46
C GLU A 75 13.42 25.25 25.16
N LEU A 76 13.72 23.99 24.83
CA LEU A 76 14.89 23.30 25.38
C LEU A 76 16.22 23.90 24.89
N MET A 77 16.29 24.32 23.63
CA MET A 77 17.47 24.96 23.04
C MET A 77 17.75 26.36 23.61
N GLU A 78 16.68 27.13 23.89
CA GLU A 78 16.75 28.46 24.51
C GLU A 78 17.00 28.39 26.02
N SER A 79 16.68 27.26 26.65
CA SER A 79 16.98 27.00 28.06
C SER A 79 18.46 26.70 28.33
N LYS A 80 18.79 26.55 29.62
CA LYS A 80 20.10 26.05 30.06
C LYS A 80 20.33 24.56 29.77
N PHE A 81 19.31 23.81 29.32
CA PHE A 81 19.34 22.35 29.14
C PHE A 81 19.68 21.92 27.71
N LYS A 82 20.71 22.51 27.10
CA LYS A 82 21.11 22.26 25.71
C LYS A 82 21.43 20.79 25.41
N GLU A 83 21.99 20.06 26.38
CA GLU A 83 22.26 18.63 26.23
C GLU A 83 20.97 17.80 26.16
N ALA A 84 19.96 18.15 26.97
CA ALA A 84 18.64 17.53 26.89
C ALA A 84 17.94 17.87 25.57
N ALA A 85 18.10 19.09 25.06
CA ALA A 85 17.58 19.49 23.74
C ALA A 85 18.14 18.58 22.63
N LYS A 86 19.46 18.40 22.58
CA LYS A 86 20.12 17.51 21.63
C LYS A 86 19.63 16.06 21.76
N ALA A 87 19.50 15.55 22.99
CA ALA A 87 18.99 14.21 23.23
C ALA A 87 17.54 14.04 22.75
N TYR A 88 16.70 15.05 22.96
CA TYR A 88 15.31 15.08 22.50
C TYR A 88 15.22 15.02 20.97
N ILE A 89 15.95 15.90 20.27
CA ILE A 89 15.99 15.98 18.80
C ILE A 89 16.45 14.64 18.20
N LEU A 90 17.55 14.08 18.70
CA LEU A 90 18.08 12.80 18.24
C LEU A 90 17.07 11.66 18.44
N TYR A 91 16.39 11.63 19.59
CA TYR A 91 15.38 10.62 19.88
C TYR A 91 14.15 10.76 18.98
N ARG A 92 13.69 12.00 18.70
CA ARG A 92 12.60 12.28 17.75
C ARG A 92 12.96 11.78 16.37
N ASN A 93 14.13 12.16 15.84
CA ASN A 93 14.60 11.73 14.51
C ASN A 93 14.69 10.22 14.41
N LYS A 94 15.30 9.55 15.39
CA LYS A 94 15.38 8.08 15.44
C LYS A 94 14.00 7.42 15.51
N ARG A 95 13.02 8.07 16.15
CA ARG A 95 11.62 7.58 16.14
C ARG A 95 10.94 7.82 14.81
N THR A 96 11.23 8.91 14.11
CA THR A 96 10.69 9.19 12.78
C THR A 96 11.24 8.18 11.77
N GLU A 97 12.54 7.91 11.79
CA GLU A 97 13.19 6.86 10.97
C GLU A 97 12.56 5.48 11.24
N ARG A 98 12.41 5.10 12.52
CA ARG A 98 11.76 3.83 12.90
C ARG A 98 10.28 3.71 12.50
N ARG A 99 9.64 4.83 12.16
CA ARG A 99 8.23 4.87 11.74
C ARG A 99 8.09 4.93 10.23
N GLN A 100 9.15 5.23 9.48
CA GLN A 100 9.12 5.08 8.04
C GLN A 100 9.13 3.59 7.74
N SER A 101 7.96 3.06 7.41
CA SER A 101 7.84 1.69 6.89
C SER A 101 8.39 1.68 5.48
N ASP A 102 9.49 0.97 5.27
CA ASP A 102 9.96 0.61 3.94
C ASP A 102 9.20 -0.63 3.45
N ILE A 103 8.54 -0.54 2.31
CA ILE A 103 7.75 -1.64 1.74
C ILE A 103 8.67 -2.79 1.25
N PHE A 104 9.90 -2.50 0.85
CA PHE A 104 10.88 -3.47 0.35
C PHE A 104 11.67 -4.15 1.47
N GLU A 105 11.69 -3.56 2.67
CA GLU A 105 12.37 -4.17 3.83
C GLU A 105 11.57 -5.36 4.41
N LYS A 106 12.25 -6.48 4.63
CA LYS A 106 11.63 -7.68 5.20
C LYS A 106 11.18 -7.49 6.63
N ARG A 107 9.90 -7.77 6.89
CA ARG A 107 9.36 -7.88 8.25
C ARG A 107 9.23 -9.33 8.67
N ILE A 108 9.88 -9.70 9.77
CA ILE A 108 9.84 -11.06 10.33
C ILE A 108 8.53 -11.30 11.10
N ASN A 109 8.08 -10.33 11.89
CA ASN A 109 6.88 -10.47 12.71
C ASN A 109 5.62 -10.43 11.84
N LEU A 110 4.70 -11.37 12.05
CA LEU A 110 3.43 -11.39 11.31
C LEU A 110 2.56 -10.17 11.63
N LYS A 111 2.44 -9.80 12.91
CA LYS A 111 1.64 -8.67 13.39
C LYS A 111 2.50 -7.73 14.27
N PRO A 112 2.10 -6.45 14.39
CA PRO A 112 1.04 -5.77 13.64
C PRO A 112 1.39 -5.62 12.14
N TYR A 113 0.38 -5.41 11.30
CA TYR A 113 0.60 -5.09 9.88
C TYR A 113 1.03 -3.63 9.74
N GLU A 114 1.96 -3.38 8.83
CA GLU A 114 2.38 -2.02 8.43
C GLU A 114 1.37 -1.43 7.45
N TYR A 115 0.80 -2.29 6.59
CA TYR A 115 -0.18 -1.91 5.57
C TYR A 115 -1.49 -2.70 5.73
N PRO A 116 -2.25 -2.51 6.83
CA PRO A 116 -3.43 -3.32 7.12
C PRO A 116 -4.54 -3.21 6.07
N HIS A 117 -4.67 -2.06 5.41
CA HIS A 117 -5.65 -1.83 4.34
C HIS A 117 -5.40 -2.73 3.12
N LEU A 118 -4.15 -3.11 2.82
CA LEU A 118 -3.86 -4.03 1.72
C LEU A 118 -4.41 -5.43 1.99
N TYR A 119 -4.59 -5.81 3.25
CA TYR A 119 -5.16 -7.12 3.57
C TYR A 119 -6.64 -7.23 3.15
N GLU A 120 -7.34 -6.12 2.91
CA GLU A 120 -8.74 -6.10 2.47
C GLU A 120 -8.94 -6.72 1.07
N TYR A 121 -7.89 -6.78 0.24
CA TYR A 121 -7.94 -7.46 -1.05
C TYR A 121 -8.12 -8.98 -0.92
N VAL A 122 -7.65 -9.59 0.18
CA VAL A 122 -7.82 -11.03 0.40
C VAL A 122 -9.30 -11.43 0.55
N PRO A 123 -10.10 -10.86 1.48
CA PRO A 123 -11.51 -11.16 1.55
C PRO A 123 -12.28 -10.69 0.31
N ALA A 124 -11.85 -9.62 -0.38
CA ALA A 124 -12.47 -9.20 -1.64
C ALA A 124 -12.41 -10.30 -2.71
N ILE A 125 -11.23 -10.91 -2.93
CA ILE A 125 -11.10 -12.02 -3.89
C ILE A 125 -11.81 -13.29 -3.41
N ARG A 126 -11.82 -13.56 -2.10
CA ARG A 126 -12.61 -14.68 -1.56
C ARG A 126 -14.09 -14.48 -1.81
N HIS A 127 -14.57 -13.25 -1.73
CA HIS A 127 -15.97 -12.92 -2.01
C HIS A 127 -16.31 -13.01 -3.49
N SER A 128 -15.38 -12.65 -4.37
CA SER A 128 -15.54 -12.78 -5.83
C SER A 128 -15.10 -14.13 -6.38
N TYR A 129 -14.82 -15.12 -5.52
CA TYR A 129 -14.33 -16.43 -5.95
C TYR A 129 -15.36 -17.12 -6.85
N TRP A 130 -14.90 -17.65 -7.98
CA TRP A 130 -15.72 -18.34 -8.98
C TRP A 130 -14.90 -19.38 -9.73
N ILE A 131 -15.55 -20.44 -10.20
CA ILE A 131 -14.97 -21.42 -11.14
C ILE A 131 -15.90 -21.61 -12.33
N HIS A 132 -15.33 -21.83 -13.51
CA HIS A 132 -16.13 -21.86 -14.74
C HIS A 132 -17.19 -22.99 -14.76
N SER A 133 -17.01 -24.05 -13.96
CA SER A 133 -17.97 -25.14 -13.83
C SER A 133 -19.27 -24.76 -13.11
N GLU A 134 -19.33 -23.60 -12.47
CA GLU A 134 -20.56 -23.05 -11.87
C GLU A 134 -21.51 -22.47 -12.94
N PHE A 135 -21.01 -22.26 -14.15
CA PHE A 135 -21.76 -21.69 -15.26
C PHE A 135 -22.12 -22.74 -16.31
N ASN A 136 -23.25 -22.55 -16.98
CA ASN A 136 -23.70 -23.41 -18.07
C ASN A 136 -23.58 -22.68 -19.41
N PHE A 137 -22.66 -23.13 -20.26
CA PHE A 137 -22.38 -22.53 -21.57
C PHE A 137 -23.13 -23.19 -22.74
N THR A 138 -24.11 -24.06 -22.47
CA THR A 138 -24.80 -24.83 -23.53
C THR A 138 -25.51 -23.92 -24.54
N SER A 139 -26.18 -22.86 -24.06
CA SER A 139 -26.81 -21.84 -24.90
C SER A 139 -25.79 -21.09 -25.75
N ASP A 140 -24.69 -20.68 -25.13
CA ASP A 140 -23.64 -19.86 -25.70
C ASP A 140 -22.95 -20.58 -26.87
N ILE A 141 -22.75 -21.89 -26.74
CA ILE A 141 -22.26 -22.74 -27.83
C ILE A 141 -23.23 -22.71 -29.03
N GLN A 142 -24.54 -22.79 -28.78
CA GLN A 142 -25.53 -22.76 -29.86
C GLN A 142 -25.60 -21.39 -30.53
N ASP A 143 -25.57 -20.33 -29.72
CA ASP A 143 -25.57 -18.95 -30.20
C ASP A 143 -24.35 -18.71 -31.09
N PHE A 144 -23.16 -19.05 -30.58
CA PHE A 144 -21.91 -18.89 -31.29
C PHE A 144 -21.82 -19.73 -32.56
N LYS A 145 -22.41 -20.93 -32.59
CA LYS A 145 -22.34 -21.83 -33.75
C LYS A 145 -23.40 -21.54 -34.81
N SER A 146 -24.60 -21.13 -34.46
CA SER A 146 -25.72 -21.09 -35.41
C SER A 146 -26.54 -19.79 -35.43
N ARG A 147 -26.54 -18.99 -34.35
CA ARG A 147 -27.44 -17.83 -34.26
C ARG A 147 -26.78 -16.50 -34.57
N LEU A 148 -25.50 -16.33 -34.26
CA LEU A 148 -24.77 -15.10 -34.54
C LEU A 148 -24.54 -14.91 -36.05
N SER A 149 -24.70 -13.66 -36.49
CA SER A 149 -24.23 -13.22 -37.81
C SER A 149 -22.70 -13.34 -37.91
N ASP A 150 -22.17 -13.33 -39.13
CA ASP A 150 -20.73 -13.44 -39.37
C ASP A 150 -19.94 -12.31 -38.71
N THR A 151 -20.49 -11.09 -38.72
CA THR A 151 -19.88 -9.91 -38.09
C THR A 151 -19.80 -10.07 -36.58
N GLU A 152 -20.90 -10.44 -35.92
CA GLU A 152 -20.95 -10.64 -34.47
C GLU A 152 -20.04 -11.78 -34.04
N ARG A 153 -20.10 -12.92 -34.75
CA ARG A 153 -19.26 -14.08 -34.48
C ARG A 153 -17.79 -13.75 -34.62
N SER A 154 -17.41 -12.99 -35.66
CA SER A 154 -16.03 -12.53 -35.85
C SER A 154 -15.58 -11.63 -34.69
N ALA A 155 -16.44 -10.71 -34.24
CA ALA A 155 -16.14 -9.83 -33.11
C ALA A 155 -15.95 -10.63 -31.81
N ILE A 156 -16.92 -11.49 -31.44
CA ILE A 156 -16.85 -12.33 -30.24
C ILE A 156 -15.62 -13.23 -30.28
N LYS A 157 -15.35 -13.88 -31.42
CA LYS A 157 -14.18 -14.73 -31.60
C LYS A 157 -12.88 -13.98 -31.36
N ASN A 158 -12.70 -12.83 -31.99
CA ASN A 158 -11.48 -12.04 -31.82
C ASN A 158 -11.31 -11.56 -30.37
N THR A 159 -12.41 -11.19 -29.71
CA THR A 159 -12.42 -10.83 -28.28
C THR A 159 -11.99 -12.01 -27.41
N MET A 160 -12.57 -13.20 -27.61
CA MET A 160 -12.22 -14.41 -26.87
C MET A 160 -10.74 -14.79 -27.02
N LEU A 161 -10.23 -14.71 -28.25
CA LEU A 161 -8.82 -14.97 -28.54
C LEU A 161 -7.90 -13.93 -27.86
N ALA A 162 -8.29 -12.65 -27.87
CA ALA A 162 -7.50 -11.58 -27.24
C ALA A 162 -7.44 -11.72 -25.71
N ILE A 163 -8.56 -12.02 -25.05
CA ILE A 163 -8.59 -12.25 -23.60
C ILE A 163 -7.72 -13.45 -23.24
N SER A 164 -7.93 -14.58 -23.93
CA SER A 164 -7.19 -15.82 -23.68
C SER A 164 -5.67 -15.66 -23.82
N GLN A 165 -5.20 -14.75 -24.68
CA GLN A 165 -3.77 -14.48 -24.84
C GLN A 165 -3.15 -13.78 -23.63
N ILE A 166 -3.90 -12.93 -22.93
CA ILE A 166 -3.42 -12.17 -21.77
C ILE A 166 -3.33 -13.09 -20.54
N GLU A 167 -4.37 -13.88 -20.31
CA GLU A 167 -4.52 -14.78 -19.15
C GLU A 167 -3.40 -15.83 -19.04
N VAL A 168 -2.74 -16.15 -20.16
CA VAL A 168 -1.58 -17.06 -20.17
C VAL A 168 -0.30 -16.38 -19.65
N ALA A 169 -0.20 -15.04 -19.69
CA ALA A 169 1.04 -14.29 -19.43
C ALA A 169 1.14 -13.64 -18.03
N VAL A 170 0.04 -13.54 -17.28
CA VAL A 170 -0.08 -12.68 -16.07
C VAL A 170 0.21 -13.45 -14.76
N LYS A 171 0.18 -14.78 -14.79
CA LYS A 171 0.08 -15.64 -13.58
C LYS A 171 1.20 -15.49 -12.55
N SER A 172 2.46 -15.44 -12.97
CA SER A 172 3.59 -15.50 -12.03
C SER A 172 3.85 -14.17 -11.32
N PHE A 173 3.43 -13.05 -11.90
CA PHE A 173 3.73 -11.72 -11.35
C PHE A 173 3.23 -11.56 -9.91
N TRP A 174 1.96 -11.88 -9.67
CA TRP A 174 1.35 -11.76 -8.34
C TRP A 174 1.92 -12.76 -7.33
N GLY A 175 2.23 -13.98 -7.78
CA GLY A 175 2.82 -15.02 -6.93
C GLY A 175 4.23 -14.67 -6.47
N ASP A 176 5.00 -13.98 -7.32
CA ASP A 176 6.38 -13.61 -7.05
C ASP A 176 6.50 -12.29 -6.25
N LEU A 177 5.38 -11.58 -5.99
CA LEU A 177 5.36 -10.27 -5.33
C LEU A 177 6.09 -10.27 -3.98
N TYR A 178 5.98 -11.35 -3.20
CA TYR A 178 6.63 -11.46 -1.88
C TYR A 178 8.16 -11.51 -1.93
N HIS A 179 8.75 -11.88 -3.08
CA HIS A 179 10.21 -11.90 -3.24
C HIS A 179 10.80 -10.49 -3.23
N ARG A 180 10.06 -9.49 -3.73
CA ARG A 180 10.49 -8.09 -3.77
C ARG A 180 9.84 -7.25 -2.69
N ILE A 181 8.61 -7.58 -2.30
CA ILE A 181 7.87 -6.90 -1.25
C ILE A 181 7.61 -7.88 -0.10
N PRO A 182 8.61 -8.10 0.78
CA PRO A 182 8.60 -9.13 1.81
C PRO A 182 7.77 -8.76 3.05
N LYS A 183 6.51 -8.35 2.83
CA LYS A 183 5.51 -8.04 3.88
C LYS A 183 4.47 -9.15 3.98
N PRO A 184 4.20 -9.73 5.16
CA PRO A 184 3.25 -10.83 5.32
C PRO A 184 1.84 -10.57 4.74
N GLU A 185 1.31 -9.36 4.92
CA GLU A 185 0.02 -8.93 4.37
C GLU A 185 0.02 -8.88 2.84
N ILE A 186 1.14 -8.48 2.22
CA ILE A 186 1.30 -8.43 0.76
C ILE A 186 1.50 -9.83 0.18
N GLY A 187 2.27 -10.69 0.85
CA GLY A 187 2.39 -12.10 0.46
C GLY A 187 1.06 -12.84 0.47
N SER A 188 0.17 -12.50 1.41
CA SER A 188 -1.20 -13.04 1.46
C SER A 188 -2.03 -12.60 0.25
N VAL A 189 -1.95 -11.33 -0.14
CA VAL A 189 -2.62 -10.80 -1.35
C VAL A 189 -2.06 -11.45 -2.60
N GLY A 190 -0.73 -11.46 -2.77
CA GLY A 190 -0.06 -12.04 -3.93
C GLY A 190 -0.41 -13.51 -4.15
N SER A 191 -0.44 -14.30 -3.07
CA SER A 191 -0.86 -15.72 -3.16
C SER A 191 -2.33 -15.88 -3.54
N THR A 192 -3.20 -15.02 -3.02
CA THR A 192 -4.64 -15.06 -3.31
C THR A 192 -4.93 -14.66 -4.76
N PHE A 193 -4.20 -13.66 -5.29
CA PHE A 193 -4.30 -13.24 -6.68
C PHE A 193 -3.69 -14.29 -7.62
N ALA A 194 -2.56 -14.88 -7.26
CA ALA A 194 -1.93 -15.93 -8.07
C ALA A 194 -2.88 -17.13 -8.29
N GLU A 195 -3.64 -17.52 -7.26
CA GLU A 195 -4.67 -18.56 -7.39
C GLU A 195 -5.82 -18.12 -8.30
N SER A 196 -6.28 -16.85 -8.22
CA SER A 196 -7.35 -16.38 -9.11
C SER A 196 -6.98 -16.46 -10.58
N GLU A 197 -5.72 -16.19 -10.92
CA GLU A 197 -5.22 -16.30 -12.30
C GLU A 197 -5.16 -17.76 -12.81
N VAL A 198 -5.10 -18.75 -11.91
CA VAL A 198 -5.28 -20.17 -12.30
C VAL A 198 -6.72 -20.38 -12.77
N ARG A 199 -7.70 -19.93 -11.97
CA ARG A 199 -9.13 -20.07 -12.29
C ARG A 199 -9.51 -19.33 -13.58
N HIS A 200 -8.97 -18.14 -13.80
CA HIS A 200 -9.19 -17.40 -15.04
C HIS A 200 -8.68 -18.17 -16.25
N ALA A 201 -7.43 -18.65 -16.20
CA ALA A 201 -6.87 -19.39 -17.31
C ALA A 201 -7.59 -20.72 -17.59
N ASP A 202 -8.02 -21.43 -16.55
CA ASP A 202 -8.81 -22.66 -16.72
C ASP A 202 -10.15 -22.35 -17.40
N ALA A 203 -10.82 -21.27 -16.99
CA ALA A 203 -12.07 -20.82 -17.60
C ALA A 203 -11.92 -20.50 -19.09
N TYR A 204 -10.94 -19.66 -19.46
CA TYR A 204 -10.74 -19.28 -20.86
C TYR A 204 -10.20 -20.44 -21.71
N SER A 205 -9.38 -21.32 -21.14
CA SER A 205 -8.98 -22.57 -21.80
C SER A 205 -10.21 -23.42 -22.13
N HIS A 206 -11.13 -23.59 -21.18
CA HIS A 206 -12.38 -24.32 -21.40
C HIS A 206 -13.23 -23.67 -22.50
N LEU A 207 -13.36 -22.34 -22.49
CA LEU A 207 -14.12 -21.60 -23.51
C LEU A 207 -13.54 -21.76 -24.92
N LEU A 208 -12.21 -21.70 -25.07
CA LEU A 208 -11.55 -21.97 -26.35
C LEU A 208 -11.86 -23.37 -26.88
N GLU A 209 -11.93 -24.35 -25.99
CA GLU A 209 -12.20 -25.75 -26.34
C GLU A 209 -13.65 -25.95 -26.79
N ILE A 210 -14.63 -25.53 -26.00
CA ILE A 210 -16.06 -25.76 -26.32
C ILE A 210 -16.53 -24.96 -27.54
N LEU A 211 -15.91 -23.81 -27.81
CA LEU A 211 -16.17 -22.99 -28.99
C LEU A 211 -15.36 -23.45 -30.23
N GLY A 212 -14.42 -24.38 -30.08
CA GLY A 212 -13.61 -24.91 -31.19
C GLY A 212 -12.55 -23.94 -31.72
N LEU A 213 -12.04 -23.04 -30.87
CA LEU A 213 -11.12 -21.96 -31.25
C LEU A 213 -9.63 -22.31 -31.04
N ASN A 214 -9.31 -23.52 -30.58
CA ASN A 214 -7.94 -23.95 -30.28
C ASN A 214 -6.96 -23.83 -31.46
N SER A 215 -7.40 -24.12 -32.69
CA SER A 215 -6.58 -23.96 -33.89
C SER A 215 -6.27 -22.50 -34.16
N GLU A 216 -7.28 -21.64 -34.11
CA GLU A 216 -7.14 -20.19 -34.32
C GLU A 216 -6.25 -19.54 -33.25
N PHE A 217 -6.35 -20.01 -32.00
CA PHE A 217 -5.50 -19.54 -30.91
C PHE A 217 -4.02 -19.86 -31.15
N LYS A 218 -3.68 -21.05 -31.66
CA LYS A 218 -2.29 -21.39 -32.04
C LYS A 218 -1.73 -20.47 -33.12
N GLU A 219 -2.60 -19.98 -34.01
CA GLU A 219 -2.22 -19.07 -35.08
C GLU A 219 -2.25 -17.60 -34.67
N LEU A 220 -2.77 -17.28 -33.47
CA LEU A 220 -2.98 -15.92 -33.00
C LEU A 220 -1.68 -15.10 -32.98
N LYS A 221 -0.56 -15.72 -32.62
CA LYS A 221 0.79 -15.12 -32.65
C LYS A 221 1.26 -14.67 -34.05
N LYS A 222 0.61 -15.13 -35.12
CA LYS A 222 0.92 -14.68 -36.49
C LYS A 222 0.26 -13.33 -36.80
N LYS A 223 -0.72 -12.87 -36.01
CA LYS A 223 -1.42 -11.60 -36.24
C LYS A 223 -0.58 -10.42 -35.73
N PRO A 224 -0.24 -9.43 -36.60
CA PRO A 224 0.61 -8.30 -36.21
C PRO A 224 0.08 -7.48 -35.01
N ALA A 225 -1.24 -7.28 -34.93
CA ALA A 225 -1.87 -6.55 -33.83
C ALA A 225 -1.65 -7.23 -32.48
N ILE A 226 -1.75 -8.57 -32.44
CA ILE A 226 -1.50 -9.36 -31.24
C ILE A 226 -0.03 -9.29 -30.87
N MET A 227 0.88 -9.45 -31.83
CA MET A 227 2.32 -9.36 -31.55
C MET A 227 2.74 -7.99 -31.05
N LYS A 228 2.10 -6.91 -31.52
CA LYS A 228 2.33 -5.56 -30.97
C LYS A 228 1.93 -5.48 -29.49
N ARG A 229 0.79 -6.09 -29.12
CA ARG A 229 0.32 -6.14 -27.73
C ARG A 229 1.23 -7.02 -26.86
N VAL A 230 1.64 -8.19 -27.33
CA VAL A 230 2.57 -9.08 -26.61
C VAL A 230 3.88 -8.35 -26.29
N ARG A 231 4.49 -7.68 -27.27
CA ARG A 231 5.72 -6.90 -27.06
C ARG A 231 5.54 -5.80 -26.01
N TYR A 232 4.40 -5.12 -25.99
CA TYR A 232 4.10 -4.12 -24.97
C TYR A 232 4.06 -4.75 -23.57
N LEU A 233 3.36 -5.87 -23.42
CA LEU A 233 3.25 -6.58 -22.13
C LEU A 233 4.60 -7.13 -21.66
N GLU A 234 5.40 -7.71 -22.56
CA GLU A 234 6.77 -8.15 -22.24
C GLU A 234 7.66 -6.98 -21.81
N THR A 235 7.49 -5.81 -22.44
CA THR A 235 8.24 -4.59 -22.06
C THR A 235 7.82 -4.09 -20.69
N ALA A 236 6.51 -4.07 -20.40
CA ALA A 236 5.97 -3.68 -19.10
C ALA A 236 6.45 -4.62 -17.98
N LEU A 237 6.58 -5.91 -18.27
CA LEU A 237 7.06 -6.93 -17.34
C LEU A 237 8.58 -7.12 -17.35
N LYS A 238 9.33 -6.37 -18.17
CA LYS A 238 10.78 -6.55 -18.35
C LYS A 238 11.52 -6.51 -17.02
N ASN A 239 11.12 -5.59 -16.13
CA ASN A 239 11.77 -5.35 -14.85
C ASN A 239 11.02 -6.01 -13.67
N SER A 240 10.04 -6.89 -13.95
CA SER A 240 9.29 -7.62 -12.92
C SER A 240 10.16 -8.57 -12.08
N ARG A 241 11.41 -8.79 -12.47
CA ARG A 241 12.42 -9.55 -11.74
C ARG A 241 13.72 -8.77 -11.53
N SER A 242 13.71 -7.45 -11.71
CA SER A 242 14.86 -6.62 -11.35
C SER A 242 15.23 -6.84 -9.88
N GLU A 243 16.41 -6.41 -9.45
CA GLU A 243 16.73 -6.26 -8.03
C GLU A 243 16.67 -4.79 -7.60
N ASP A 244 16.58 -3.87 -8.56
CA ASP A 244 16.38 -2.44 -8.29
C ASP A 244 14.90 -2.18 -7.95
N ASP A 245 14.66 -1.47 -6.85
CA ASP A 245 13.31 -1.21 -6.33
C ASP A 245 12.53 -0.23 -7.20
N ARG A 246 13.22 0.72 -7.84
CA ARG A 246 12.59 1.70 -8.73
C ARG A 246 12.14 1.04 -10.03
N GLU A 247 13.00 0.24 -10.65
CA GLU A 247 12.67 -0.51 -11.87
C GLU A 247 11.51 -1.51 -11.63
N TYR A 248 11.46 -2.11 -10.44
CA TYR A 248 10.36 -3.00 -10.08
C TYR A 248 9.05 -2.26 -9.83
N ALA A 249 9.11 -1.10 -9.18
CA ALA A 249 7.94 -0.23 -9.00
C ALA A 249 7.35 0.22 -10.35
N GLU A 250 8.19 0.48 -11.36
CA GLU A 250 7.72 0.76 -12.74
C GLU A 250 6.97 -0.44 -13.34
N SER A 251 7.42 -1.67 -13.06
CA SER A 251 6.75 -2.88 -13.53
C SER A 251 5.40 -3.08 -12.85
N ILE A 252 5.31 -2.82 -11.54
CA ILE A 252 4.02 -2.82 -10.82
C ILE A 252 3.08 -1.78 -11.46
N LEU A 253 3.55 -0.55 -11.66
CA LEU A 253 2.75 0.55 -12.20
C LEU A 253 2.18 0.26 -13.60
N LEU A 254 2.94 -0.44 -14.45
CA LEU A 254 2.49 -0.77 -15.81
C LEU A 254 1.57 -1.99 -15.85
N PHE A 255 1.56 -2.80 -14.79
CA PHE A 255 0.84 -4.05 -14.72
C PHE A 255 -0.47 -3.97 -13.92
N SER A 256 -0.50 -3.15 -12.87
CA SER A 256 -1.69 -2.86 -12.04
C SER A 256 -2.59 -1.82 -12.70
#